data_AF-W2W4X5-F1
#
_entry.id   AF-W2W4X5-F1
#
_cell.length_a   1.000
_cell.length_b   1.000
_cell.length_c   1.000
_cell.angle_alpha   90.00
_cell.angle_beta   90.00
_cell.angle_gamma   90.00
#
_symmetry.space_group_name_H-M   'P 1'
#
loop_
_entity.id
_entity.type
_entity.pdbx_description
1 polymer ?
#
loop_
_entity_poly.entity_id
_entity_poly.type
_entity_poly.pdbx_seq_one_letter_code
_entity_poly.pdbx_strand_id
1 'polypeptide(L)'
;MTGYPPKMIEGSGESTLTSLGVRTGSVLVLKEAPENSAAQSKTKSVFMRRVMPADNSCLFHSIGYALGKGREGNGPVMRQLIKDTILADPEKYSEVFLGRPVYEYCAWIMDDKSWGGEIELSILSTYYKVEMVVFDVTSMSRLCYGEDQGFTQRLFLLYDGIHYDLVVEAPSATASESQDVTLFAINDFSKVERASEVAVEAHQKHEFTDVSRFSIMCLVCRSTFVGQKEALSHSEATGHQQFGEVKPSSTR
;
A
#
# COMPACT_ATOMS: atom_id res chain seq x y z
N MET A 1 13.32 -36.51 22.33
CA MET A 1 12.71 -35.16 22.46
C MET A 1 13.09 -34.60 23.83
N THR A 2 14.20 -33.90 23.92
CA THR A 2 14.66 -33.23 25.16
C THR A 2 14.24 -31.76 25.09
N GLY A 3 13.57 -31.23 26.11
CA GLY A 3 13.23 -29.79 26.17
C GLY A 3 11.83 -29.44 26.70
N TYR A 4 11.09 -30.39 27.26
CA TYR A 4 9.87 -30.06 28.01
C TYR A 4 10.17 -30.07 29.52
N PRO A 5 9.80 -29.02 30.27
CA PRO A 5 9.12 -27.80 29.82
C PRO A 5 10.08 -26.79 29.13
N PRO A 6 9.55 -25.88 28.28
CA PRO A 6 10.32 -24.82 27.65
C PRO A 6 11.04 -23.96 28.69
N LYS A 7 12.30 -23.58 28.40
CA LYS A 7 13.06 -22.65 29.24
C LYS A 7 12.91 -21.22 28.70
N MET A 8 12.60 -20.27 29.59
CA MET A 8 12.61 -18.85 29.23
C MET A 8 14.04 -18.40 28.94
N ILE A 9 14.18 -17.56 27.93
CA ILE A 9 15.44 -16.92 27.55
C ILE A 9 15.30 -15.45 27.91
N GLU A 10 16.19 -14.96 28.78
CA GLU A 10 16.22 -13.56 29.21
C GLU A 10 17.49 -12.90 28.67
N GLY A 11 17.34 -11.73 28.05
CA GLY A 11 18.44 -10.99 27.43
C GLY A 11 18.07 -9.52 27.24
N SER A 12 19.07 -8.66 27.11
CA SER A 12 18.85 -7.26 26.70
C SER A 12 18.53 -7.20 25.20
N GLY A 13 17.89 -6.12 24.73
CA GLY A 13 17.59 -5.91 23.31
C GLY A 13 18.82 -5.89 22.39
N GLU A 14 20.01 -5.71 22.96
CA GLU A 14 21.31 -5.72 22.26
C GLU A 14 21.97 -7.12 22.22
N SER A 15 21.38 -8.12 22.87
CA SER A 15 21.95 -9.47 22.96
C SER A 15 21.68 -10.27 21.69
N THR A 16 22.72 -10.88 21.13
CA THR A 16 22.55 -11.80 19.98
C THR A 16 21.88 -13.11 20.42
N LEU A 17 21.11 -13.75 19.54
CA LEU A 17 20.50 -15.05 19.80
C LEU A 17 21.55 -16.11 20.19
N THR A 18 22.73 -16.06 19.58
CA THR A 18 23.86 -16.94 19.91
C THR A 18 24.36 -16.73 21.33
N SER A 19 24.49 -15.47 21.79
CA SER A 19 24.88 -15.15 23.17
C SER A 19 23.83 -15.57 24.19
N LEU A 20 22.57 -15.68 23.76
CA LEU A 20 21.46 -16.18 24.57
C LEU A 20 21.30 -17.71 24.50
N GLY A 21 22.25 -18.41 23.88
CA GLY A 21 22.30 -19.87 23.84
C GLY A 21 21.43 -20.52 22.77
N VAL A 22 20.83 -19.73 21.87
CA VAL A 22 20.07 -20.24 20.72
C VAL A 22 21.06 -20.69 19.65
N ARG A 23 20.83 -21.88 19.08
CA ARG A 23 21.71 -22.48 18.07
C ARG A 23 20.90 -22.83 16.83
N THR A 24 21.60 -23.06 15.72
CA THR A 24 20.98 -23.60 14.51
C THR A 24 20.25 -24.91 14.84
N GLY A 25 18.96 -24.98 14.50
CA GLY A 25 18.07 -26.11 14.85
C GLY A 25 17.29 -25.95 16.15
N SER A 26 17.46 -24.84 16.90
CA SER A 26 16.60 -24.52 18.04
C SER A 26 15.18 -24.17 17.58
N VAL A 27 14.18 -24.67 18.29
CA VAL A 27 12.78 -24.27 18.15
C VAL A 27 12.46 -23.23 19.21
N LEU A 28 12.02 -22.04 18.79
CA LEU A 28 11.63 -20.95 19.67
C LEU A 28 10.10 -20.88 19.73
N VAL A 29 9.56 -20.66 20.92
CA VAL A 29 8.13 -20.41 21.14
C VAL A 29 8.01 -18.99 21.68
N LEU A 30 7.39 -18.11 20.90
CA LEU A 30 7.10 -16.75 21.30
C LEU A 30 5.83 -16.74 22.14
N LYS A 31 5.90 -16.14 23.34
CA LYS A 31 4.74 -15.89 24.19
C LYS A 31 4.71 -14.41 24.52
N GLU A 32 3.74 -13.71 23.94
CA GLU A 32 3.48 -12.31 24.27
C GLU A 32 2.94 -12.22 25.69
N ALA A 33 3.61 -11.43 26.54
CA ALA A 33 3.06 -11.04 27.83
C ALA A 33 2.24 -9.76 27.62
N PRO A 34 1.06 -9.61 28.25
CA PRO A 34 0.37 -8.34 28.28
C PRO A 34 1.26 -7.34 29.03
N GLU A 35 1.77 -6.33 28.32
CA GLU A 35 2.52 -5.25 28.96
C GLU A 35 1.59 -4.45 29.89
N ASN A 36 1.73 -4.62 31.19
CA ASN A 36 1.31 -3.62 32.17
C ASN A 36 2.31 -2.46 32.13
N SER A 37 2.25 -1.66 31.07
CA SER A 37 3.04 -0.45 30.92
C SER A 37 2.48 0.65 31.82
N ALA A 38 3.14 0.81 32.97
CA ALA A 38 2.94 1.92 33.89
C ALA A 38 3.09 3.26 33.17
N ALA A 39 2.10 4.13 33.41
CA ALA A 39 1.99 5.54 33.04
C ALA A 39 3.30 6.24 32.62
N GLN A 40 3.52 6.35 31.31
CA GLN A 40 4.21 7.49 30.73
C GLN A 40 3.18 8.27 29.92
N SER A 41 2.88 9.49 30.38
CA SER A 41 2.16 10.52 29.64
C SER A 41 2.99 10.97 28.44
N LYS A 42 3.20 10.08 27.46
CA LYS A 42 3.48 10.49 26.09
C LYS A 42 2.17 11.07 25.57
N THR A 43 2.18 12.33 25.14
CA THR A 43 1.19 12.80 24.18
C THR A 43 1.17 11.79 23.04
N LYS A 44 0.17 10.89 23.02
CA LYS A 44 0.08 9.83 22.01
C LYS A 44 -0.15 10.53 20.67
N SER A 45 0.88 10.55 19.84
CA SER A 45 0.74 10.89 18.43
C SER A 45 -0.31 9.98 17.80
N VAL A 46 -0.97 10.52 16.77
CA VAL A 46 -2.03 9.84 16.06
C VAL A 46 -1.53 9.48 14.66
N PHE A 47 -1.89 8.28 14.21
CA PHE A 47 -1.75 7.92 12.81
C PHE A 47 -3.03 8.32 12.09
N MET A 48 -2.91 8.94 10.92
CA MET A 48 -4.08 9.39 10.17
C MET A 48 -3.85 9.40 8.66
N ARG A 49 -4.95 9.26 7.91
CA ARG A 49 -5.01 9.38 6.45
C ARG A 49 -4.94 10.86 6.04
N ARG A 50 -3.99 11.22 5.18
CA ARG A 50 -3.97 12.50 4.45
C ARG A 50 -4.49 12.25 3.04
N VAL A 51 -5.68 12.76 2.74
CA VAL A 51 -6.35 12.57 1.45
C VAL A 51 -5.67 13.38 0.35
N MET A 52 -5.26 12.75 -0.74
CA MET A 52 -4.62 13.36 -1.88
C MET A 52 -5.64 13.81 -2.93
N PRO A 53 -5.27 14.74 -3.83
CA PRO A 53 -6.12 15.10 -4.95
C PRO A 53 -6.45 13.89 -5.83
N ALA A 54 -7.73 13.76 -6.20
CA ALA A 54 -8.22 12.71 -7.08
C ALA A 54 -8.08 13.10 -8.57
N ASP A 55 -6.84 13.34 -9.01
CA ASP A 55 -6.49 13.85 -10.34
C ASP A 55 -5.68 12.85 -11.18
N ASN A 56 -5.91 11.54 -10.97
CA ASN A 56 -5.17 10.43 -11.59
C ASN A 56 -3.68 10.34 -11.23
N SER A 57 -3.17 11.26 -10.39
CA SER A 57 -1.77 11.28 -9.96
C SER A 57 -1.61 11.01 -8.46
N CYS A 58 -2.68 10.61 -7.76
CA CYS A 58 -2.73 10.44 -6.30
C CYS A 58 -1.59 9.60 -5.70
N LEU A 59 -1.13 8.55 -6.39
CA LEU A 59 0.05 7.78 -6.01
C LEU A 59 1.31 8.66 -5.94
N PHE A 60 1.57 9.43 -7.00
CA PHE A 60 2.74 10.32 -7.09
C PHE A 60 2.64 11.46 -6.09
N HIS A 61 1.43 11.97 -5.84
CA HIS A 61 1.16 12.97 -4.80
C HIS A 61 1.47 12.44 -3.40
N SER A 62 1.02 11.23 -3.08
CA SER A 62 1.28 10.59 -1.79
C SER A 62 2.77 10.38 -1.55
N ILE A 63 3.48 9.83 -2.53
CA ILE A 63 4.94 9.62 -2.45
C ILE A 63 5.66 10.97 -2.38
N GLY A 64 5.25 11.96 -3.18
CA GLY A 64 5.86 13.28 -3.19
C GLY A 64 5.71 14.00 -1.87
N TYR A 65 4.52 13.95 -1.27
CA TYR A 65 4.27 14.45 0.07
C TYR A 65 5.18 13.77 1.09
N ALA A 66 5.25 12.44 1.07
CA ALA A 66 6.05 11.68 2.02
C ALA A 66 7.54 12.08 1.97
N LEU A 67 8.03 12.44 0.78
CA LEU A 67 9.39 12.89 0.52
C LEU A 67 9.59 14.41 0.68
N GLY A 68 8.60 15.14 1.21
CA GLY A 68 8.69 16.58 1.49
C GLY A 68 8.53 17.50 0.28
N LYS A 69 7.97 17.02 -0.84
CA LYS A 69 7.77 17.79 -2.08
C LYS A 69 6.42 18.51 -2.17
N GLY A 70 5.61 18.45 -1.10
CA GLY A 70 4.26 19.02 -1.05
C GLY A 70 3.19 18.08 -1.62
N ARG A 71 1.92 18.52 -1.55
CA ARG A 71 0.75 17.69 -1.90
C ARG A 71 0.54 17.53 -3.39
N GLU A 72 0.97 18.48 -4.21
CA GLU A 72 0.58 18.62 -5.61
C GLU A 72 1.77 18.71 -6.57
N GLY A 73 1.55 18.55 -7.87
CA GLY A 73 2.58 18.68 -8.92
C GLY A 73 3.63 17.56 -9.00
N ASN A 74 3.48 16.46 -8.27
CA ASN A 74 4.50 15.40 -8.21
C ASN A 74 4.48 14.43 -9.41
N GLY A 75 3.32 14.31 -10.08
CA GLY A 75 3.10 13.37 -11.19
C GLY A 75 4.12 13.48 -12.33
N PRO A 76 4.28 14.65 -12.99
CA PRO A 76 5.12 14.77 -14.18
C PRO A 76 6.58 14.32 -13.97
N VAL A 77 7.19 14.71 -12.85
CA VAL A 77 8.58 14.39 -12.54
C VAL A 77 8.76 12.89 -12.27
N MET A 78 7.82 12.28 -11.54
CA MET A 78 7.90 10.85 -11.23
C MET A 78 7.60 9.98 -12.47
N ARG A 79 6.62 10.35 -13.30
CA ARG A 79 6.33 9.67 -14.57
C ARG A 79 7.54 9.68 -15.50
N GLN A 80 8.21 10.83 -15.62
CA GLN A 80 9.43 10.95 -16.42
C GLN A 80 10.54 10.04 -15.88
N LEU A 81 10.76 10.03 -14.57
CA LEU A 81 11.72 9.14 -13.92
C LEU A 81 11.41 7.65 -14.20
N ILE A 82 10.15 7.25 -14.11
CA ILE A 82 9.70 5.87 -14.36
C ILE A 82 9.99 5.48 -15.81
N LYS A 83 9.60 6.33 -16.77
CA LYS A 83 9.90 6.14 -18.19
C LYS A 83 11.40 5.97 -18.42
N ASP A 84 12.23 6.85 -17.86
CA ASP A 84 13.68 6.80 -18.06
C ASP A 84 14.28 5.52 -17.45
N THR A 85 13.76 5.08 -16.30
CA THR A 85 14.17 3.82 -15.66
C THR A 85 13.82 2.61 -16.51
N ILE A 86 12.61 2.57 -17.08
CA ILE A 86 12.15 1.49 -17.96
C ILE A 86 13.03 1.42 -19.21
N LEU A 87 13.31 2.56 -19.84
CA LEU A 87 14.12 2.61 -21.07
C LEU A 87 15.59 2.27 -20.83
N ALA A 88 16.10 2.46 -19.61
CA ALA A 88 17.48 2.13 -19.27
C ALA A 88 17.73 0.62 -19.09
N ASP A 89 16.69 -0.16 -18.79
CA ASP A 89 16.80 -1.61 -18.56
C ASP A 89 15.59 -2.36 -19.16
N PRO A 90 15.48 -2.43 -20.50
CA PRO A 90 14.36 -3.07 -21.18
C PRO A 90 14.38 -4.61 -21.06
N GLU A 91 15.49 -5.20 -20.63
CA GLU A 91 15.53 -6.64 -20.31
C GLU A 91 14.77 -6.92 -19.01
N LYS A 92 15.00 -6.12 -17.96
CA LYS A 92 14.23 -6.21 -16.71
C LYS A 92 12.78 -5.78 -16.93
N TYR A 93 12.56 -4.60 -17.50
CA TYR A 93 11.23 -4.04 -17.75
C TYR A 93 10.72 -4.45 -19.13
N SER A 94 10.68 -5.76 -19.36
CA SER A 94 10.24 -6.36 -20.62
C SER A 94 8.73 -6.20 -20.83
N GLU A 95 8.27 -6.45 -22.06
CA GLU A 95 6.83 -6.46 -22.39
C GLU A 95 6.02 -7.39 -21.49
N VAL A 96 6.58 -8.54 -21.11
CA VAL A 96 5.94 -9.49 -20.19
C VAL A 96 5.80 -8.88 -18.80
N PHE A 97 6.82 -8.17 -18.31
CA PHE A 97 6.78 -7.49 -17.01
C PHE A 97 5.77 -6.34 -17.00
N LEU A 98 5.74 -5.55 -18.08
CA LEU A 98 4.90 -4.36 -18.22
C LEU A 98 3.46 -4.67 -18.64
N GLY A 99 3.20 -5.88 -19.14
CA GLY A 99 1.91 -6.29 -19.70
C GLY A 99 1.56 -5.60 -21.04
N ARG A 100 2.54 -4.93 -21.67
CA ARG A 100 2.42 -4.26 -22.98
C ARG A 100 3.81 -3.89 -23.53
N PRO A 101 3.94 -3.58 -24.83
CA PRO A 101 5.21 -3.16 -25.41
C PRO A 101 5.85 -1.98 -24.67
N VAL A 102 7.17 -2.03 -24.48
CA VAL A 102 7.94 -1.07 -23.67
C VAL A 102 7.65 0.39 -24.04
N TYR A 103 7.72 0.73 -25.33
CA TYR A 103 7.45 2.09 -25.80
C TYR A 103 6.01 2.53 -25.59
N GLU A 104 5.05 1.59 -25.67
CA GLU A 104 3.64 1.86 -25.40
C GLU A 104 3.39 2.12 -23.91
N TYR A 105 4.05 1.36 -23.03
CA TYR A 105 4.02 1.63 -21.58
C TYR A 105 4.60 3.00 -21.25
N CYS A 106 5.77 3.32 -21.81
CA CYS A 106 6.42 4.62 -21.62
C CYS A 106 5.56 5.79 -22.12
N ALA A 107 4.82 5.62 -23.22
CA ALA A 107 3.86 6.63 -23.68
C ALA A 107 2.65 6.72 -22.74
N TRP A 108 2.11 5.58 -22.31
CA TRP A 108 0.96 5.50 -21.42
C TRP A 108 1.25 6.12 -20.04
N ILE A 109 2.37 5.80 -19.40
CA ILE A 109 2.67 6.31 -18.05
C ILE A 109 2.93 7.82 -18.05
N MET A 110 3.30 8.40 -19.18
CA MET A 110 3.48 9.85 -19.34
C MET A 110 2.17 10.62 -19.51
N ASP A 111 1.05 9.95 -19.83
CA ASP A 111 -0.28 10.56 -19.86
C ASP A 111 -0.73 10.87 -18.42
N ASP A 112 -1.20 12.10 -18.18
CA ASP A 112 -1.65 12.55 -16.86
C ASP A 112 -2.93 11.84 -16.40
N LYS A 113 -3.65 11.17 -17.30
CA LYS A 113 -4.83 10.35 -17.00
C LYS A 113 -4.50 8.92 -16.57
N SER A 114 -3.28 8.46 -16.80
CA SER A 114 -2.87 7.10 -16.47
C SER A 114 -2.59 6.93 -15.00
N TRP A 115 -3.15 5.90 -14.38
CA TRP A 115 -2.92 5.62 -12.96
C TRP A 115 -1.61 4.86 -12.78
N GLY A 116 -0.79 5.27 -11.83
CA GLY A 116 0.32 4.43 -11.37
C GLY A 116 -0.17 3.34 -10.43
N GLY A 117 0.64 2.29 -10.26
CA GLY A 117 0.37 1.21 -9.32
C GLY A 117 1.63 0.43 -8.95
N GLU A 118 1.52 -0.90 -8.95
CA GLU A 118 2.54 -1.85 -8.50
C GLU A 118 3.92 -1.64 -9.16
N ILE A 119 3.93 -1.46 -10.48
CA ILE A 119 5.17 -1.27 -11.26
C ILE A 119 5.84 0.05 -10.86
N GLU A 120 5.06 1.13 -10.81
CA GLU A 120 5.54 2.46 -10.38
C GLU A 120 6.06 2.42 -8.95
N LEU A 121 5.35 1.76 -8.02
CA LEU A 121 5.76 1.58 -6.62
C LEU A 121 7.11 0.89 -6.52
N SER A 122 7.30 -0.23 -7.22
CA SER A 122 8.57 -0.97 -7.26
C SER A 122 9.73 -0.12 -7.78
N ILE A 123 9.50 0.63 -8.87
CA ILE A 123 10.51 1.51 -9.47
C ILE A 123 10.86 2.66 -8.52
N LEU A 124 9.86 3.38 -8.01
CA LEU A 124 10.05 4.55 -7.16
C LEU A 124 10.65 4.18 -5.80
N SER A 125 10.25 3.05 -5.22
CA SER A 125 10.86 2.51 -3.99
C SER A 125 12.36 2.28 -4.18
N THR A 126 12.73 1.62 -5.28
CA THR A 126 14.15 1.37 -5.61
C THR A 126 14.92 2.66 -5.83
N TYR A 127 14.34 3.61 -6.57
CA TYR A 127 14.99 4.89 -6.88
C TYR A 127 15.22 5.75 -5.64
N TYR A 128 14.21 5.89 -4.79
CA TYR A 128 14.30 6.71 -3.58
C TYR A 128 14.96 5.98 -2.40
N LYS A 129 15.19 4.66 -2.51
CA LYS A 129 15.73 3.80 -1.45
C LYS A 129 14.89 3.83 -0.17
N VAL A 130 13.58 3.79 -0.36
CA VAL A 130 12.57 3.83 0.71
C VAL A 130 11.60 2.68 0.46
N GLU A 131 11.38 1.84 1.48
CA GLU A 131 10.36 0.81 1.40
C GLU A 131 8.98 1.47 1.38
N MET A 132 8.14 1.10 0.42
CA MET A 132 6.77 1.60 0.33
C MET A 132 5.83 0.51 0.79
N VAL A 133 5.13 0.75 1.90
CA VAL A 133 4.18 -0.20 2.45
C VAL A 133 2.77 0.28 2.13
N VAL A 134 2.06 -0.46 1.30
CA VAL A 134 0.67 -0.18 0.92
C VAL A 134 -0.26 -1.03 1.77
N PHE A 135 -1.17 -0.39 2.49
CA PHE A 135 -2.30 -1.05 3.13
C PHE A 135 -3.51 -0.96 2.19
N ASP A 136 -3.89 -2.10 1.61
CA ASP A 136 -5.09 -2.22 0.79
C ASP A 136 -6.30 -2.37 1.71
N VAL A 137 -7.14 -1.34 1.76
CA VAL A 137 -8.37 -1.29 2.56
C VAL A 137 -9.38 -2.32 2.07
N THR A 138 -9.40 -2.65 0.78
CA THR A 138 -10.39 -3.59 0.22
C THR A 138 -10.08 -5.02 0.66
N SER A 139 -8.84 -5.48 0.44
CA SER A 139 -8.43 -6.85 0.75
C SER A 139 -7.89 -7.04 2.17
N MET A 140 -7.66 -5.95 2.90
CA MET A 140 -6.94 -5.94 4.19
C MET A 140 -5.51 -6.48 4.09
N SER A 141 -4.93 -6.46 2.89
CA SER A 141 -3.55 -6.91 2.65
C SER A 141 -2.55 -5.80 2.90
N ARG A 142 -1.34 -6.20 3.28
CA ARG A 142 -0.17 -5.33 3.36
C ARG A 142 0.81 -5.73 2.27
N LEU A 143 1.06 -4.82 1.33
CA LEU A 143 1.99 -5.01 0.22
C LEU A 143 3.25 -4.18 0.47
N CYS A 144 4.43 -4.81 0.36
CA CYS A 144 5.72 -4.17 0.63
C CYS A 144 6.55 -4.10 -0.65
N TYR A 145 6.90 -2.88 -1.09
CA TYR A 145 7.78 -2.66 -2.23
C TYR A 145 9.14 -2.19 -1.73
N GLY A 146 10.20 -2.77 -2.27
CA GLY A 146 11.57 -2.51 -1.81
C GLY A 146 11.99 -3.28 -0.57
N GLU A 147 11.25 -4.34 -0.20
CA GLU A 147 11.67 -5.28 0.84
C GLU A 147 13.01 -5.94 0.48
N ASP A 148 13.77 -6.30 1.51
CA ASP A 148 15.08 -6.98 1.39
C ASP A 148 16.15 -6.23 0.55
N GLN A 149 15.94 -4.94 0.24
CA GLN A 149 16.92 -4.11 -0.49
C GLN A 149 17.93 -3.40 0.43
N GLY A 150 17.86 -3.62 1.74
CA GLY A 150 18.72 -2.94 2.72
C GLY A 150 18.39 -1.47 2.96
N PHE A 151 17.16 -1.03 2.64
CA PHE A 151 16.69 0.31 2.95
C PHE A 151 16.50 0.51 4.46
N THR A 152 16.69 1.73 4.93
CA THR A 152 16.59 2.07 6.36
C THR A 152 15.30 2.78 6.72
N GLN A 153 14.57 3.27 5.71
CA GLN A 153 13.35 4.03 5.88
C GLN A 153 12.20 3.40 5.11
N ARG A 154 10.99 3.62 5.62
CA ARG A 154 9.73 3.26 4.99
C ARG A 154 8.71 4.39 5.04
N LEU A 155 7.76 4.36 4.12
CA LEU A 155 6.54 5.17 4.15
C LEU A 155 5.30 4.28 4.09
N PHE A 156 4.16 4.82 4.49
CA PHE A 156 2.89 4.10 4.54
C PHE A 156 1.87 4.73 3.60
N LEU A 157 1.33 3.94 2.69
CA LEU A 157 0.27 4.32 1.77
C LEU A 157 -1.02 3.58 2.15
N LEU A 158 -2.15 4.23 1.91
CA LEU A 158 -3.46 3.62 1.99
C LEU A 158 -4.03 3.52 0.57
N TYR A 159 -4.48 2.34 0.17
CA TYR A 159 -5.13 2.12 -1.11
C TYR A 159 -6.58 1.66 -0.89
N ASP A 160 -7.52 2.37 -1.51
CA ASP A 160 -8.95 2.12 -1.32
C ASP A 160 -9.62 1.43 -2.52
N GLY A 161 -8.82 0.86 -3.43
CA GLY A 161 -9.28 0.18 -4.64
C GLY A 161 -9.27 1.06 -5.89
N ILE A 162 -9.26 2.39 -5.75
CA ILE A 162 -9.12 3.32 -6.88
C ILE A 162 -8.23 4.53 -6.58
N HIS A 163 -7.91 4.78 -5.30
CA HIS A 163 -7.18 5.95 -4.86
C HIS A 163 -6.09 5.61 -3.86
N TYR A 164 -4.97 6.33 -3.95
CA TYR A 164 -3.86 6.25 -3.01
C TYR A 164 -3.80 7.49 -2.14
N ASP A 165 -3.67 7.27 -0.84
CA ASP A 165 -3.45 8.29 0.17
C ASP A 165 -2.21 8.00 1.01
N LEU A 166 -1.76 9.04 1.72
CA LEU A 166 -0.62 8.91 2.63
C LEU A 166 -1.11 8.67 4.06
N VAL A 167 -0.49 7.72 4.75
CA VAL A 167 -0.65 7.55 6.19
C VAL A 167 0.53 8.22 6.90
N VAL A 168 0.21 9.16 7.79
CA VAL A 168 1.20 9.97 8.52
C VAL A 168 1.02 9.80 10.02
N GLU A 169 2.09 10.09 10.77
CA GLU A 169 2.02 10.29 12.20
C GLU A 169 2.02 11.79 12.52
N ALA A 170 1.02 12.26 13.25
CA ALA A 170 0.87 13.66 13.65
C ALA A 170 0.79 13.81 15.18
N PRO A 171 1.17 14.97 15.75
CA PRO A 171 1.02 15.21 17.19
C PRO A 171 -0.42 15.12 17.70
N SER A 172 -1.40 15.45 16.85
CA SER A 172 -2.83 15.32 17.10
C SER A 172 -3.60 15.34 15.77
N ALA A 173 -4.89 14.96 15.80
CA ALA A 173 -5.73 14.93 14.59
C ALA A 173 -5.98 16.32 13.98
N THR A 174 -5.73 17.39 14.75
CA THR A 174 -5.88 18.79 14.31
C THR A 174 -4.53 19.48 14.12
N ALA A 175 -3.42 18.74 14.21
CA ALA A 175 -2.09 19.29 14.02
C ALA A 175 -1.89 19.71 12.56
N SER A 176 -1.05 20.73 12.37
CA SER A 176 -0.65 21.19 11.04
C SER A 176 0.09 20.08 10.31
N GLU A 177 -0.15 19.98 9.01
CA GLU A 177 0.55 19.08 8.08
C GLU A 177 2.06 19.27 8.06
N SER A 178 2.55 20.46 8.41
CA SER A 178 3.98 20.74 8.58
C SER A 178 4.62 19.97 9.75
N GLN A 179 3.82 19.35 10.60
CA GLN A 179 4.26 18.53 11.74
C GLN A 179 4.11 17.03 11.48
N ASP A 180 3.69 16.64 10.29
CA ASP A 180 3.54 15.24 9.92
C ASP A 180 4.92 14.55 9.84
N VAL A 181 4.99 13.36 10.42
CA VAL A 181 6.08 12.42 10.21
C VAL A 181 5.61 11.40 9.18
N THR A 182 6.35 11.30 8.09
CA THR A 182 5.98 10.53 6.89
C THR A 182 6.94 9.39 6.57
N LEU A 183 8.15 9.44 7.13
CA LEU A 183 9.22 8.45 6.96
C LEU A 183 9.55 7.84 8.32
N PHE A 184 9.58 6.51 8.35
CA PHE A 184 9.74 5.73 9.57
C PHE A 184 10.92 4.78 9.42
N ALA A 185 11.57 4.42 10.53
CA ALA A 185 12.65 3.44 10.49
C ALA A 185 12.13 2.04 10.14
N ILE A 186 12.87 1.30 9.30
CA ILE A 186 12.48 -0.03 8.82
C ILE A 186 12.32 -1.07 9.95
N ASN A 187 13.02 -0.87 11.07
CA ASN A 187 13.00 -1.74 12.24
C ASN A 187 11.96 -1.32 13.29
N ASP A 188 11.24 -0.21 13.08
CA ASP A 188 10.17 0.23 13.97
C ASP A 188 8.83 -0.40 13.56
N PHE A 189 8.65 -1.66 13.96
CA PHE A 189 7.43 -2.42 13.69
C PHE A 189 6.20 -1.84 14.39
N SER A 190 6.38 -1.10 15.48
CA SER A 190 5.27 -0.44 16.17
C SER A 190 4.58 0.58 15.26
N LYS A 191 5.33 1.27 14.40
CA LYS A 191 4.77 2.22 13.43
C LYS A 191 3.94 1.52 12.36
N VAL A 192 4.31 0.30 11.98
CA VAL A 192 3.56 -0.52 11.02
C VAL A 192 2.21 -0.93 11.60
N GLU A 193 2.20 -1.37 12.87
CA GLU A 193 0.97 -1.71 13.57
C GLU A 193 0.04 -0.50 13.69
N ARG A 194 0.58 0.64 14.14
CA ARG A 194 -0.18 1.89 14.29
C ARG A 194 -0.73 2.41 12.96
N ALA A 195 0.04 2.29 11.88
CA ALA A 195 -0.44 2.64 10.54
C ALA A 195 -1.54 1.68 10.05
N SER A 196 -1.44 0.38 10.37
CA SER A 196 -2.46 -0.60 10.00
C SER A 196 -3.82 -0.35 10.67
N GLU A 197 -3.86 0.26 11.86
CA GLU A 197 -5.10 0.67 12.52
C GLU A 197 -5.93 1.62 11.64
N VAL A 198 -5.28 2.49 10.87
CA VAL A 198 -5.95 3.42 9.94
C VAL A 198 -6.66 2.66 8.82
N ALA A 199 -6.03 1.61 8.29
CA ALA A 199 -6.63 0.76 7.27
C ALA A 199 -7.80 -0.07 7.81
N VAL A 200 -7.67 -0.60 9.02
CA VAL A 200 -8.75 -1.31 9.72
C VAL A 200 -9.95 -0.38 9.92
N GLU A 201 -9.72 0.85 10.39
CA GLU A 201 -10.78 1.83 10.57
C GLU A 201 -11.47 2.19 9.25
N ALA A 202 -10.71 2.44 8.19
CA ALA A 202 -11.24 2.72 6.85
C ALA A 202 -12.08 1.55 6.32
N HIS A 203 -11.63 0.31 6.52
CA HIS A 203 -12.36 -0.89 6.10
C HIS A 203 -13.68 -1.04 6.88
N GLN A 204 -13.66 -0.88 8.20
CA GLN A 204 -14.85 -0.95 9.04
C GLN A 204 -15.90 0.11 8.69
N LYS A 205 -15.44 1.28 8.21
CA LYS A 205 -16.31 2.36 7.73
C LYS A 205 -16.73 2.20 6.26
N HIS A 206 -16.27 1.14 5.58
CA HIS A 206 -16.50 0.94 4.14
C HIS A 206 -15.99 2.11 3.27
N GLU A 207 -14.86 2.72 3.65
CA GLU A 207 -14.20 3.78 2.89
C GLU A 207 -13.31 3.21 1.77
N PHE A 208 -13.89 2.35 0.92
CA PHE A 208 -13.21 1.73 -0.22
C PHE A 208 -14.17 1.43 -1.38
N THR A 209 -13.61 1.30 -2.57
CA THR A 209 -14.32 0.95 -3.80
C THR A 209 -13.85 -0.40 -4.29
N ASP A 210 -14.69 -1.42 -4.13
CA ASP A 210 -14.41 -2.74 -4.64
C ASP A 210 -14.73 -2.83 -6.15
N VAL A 211 -13.72 -2.55 -6.97
CA VAL A 211 -13.80 -2.68 -8.43
C VAL A 211 -14.02 -4.12 -8.91
N SER A 212 -13.87 -5.12 -8.05
CA SER A 212 -14.15 -6.52 -8.40
C SER A 212 -15.62 -6.90 -8.16
N ARG A 213 -16.36 -6.15 -7.33
CA ARG A 213 -17.72 -6.50 -6.88
C ARG A 213 -18.83 -5.54 -7.30
N PHE A 214 -18.54 -4.47 -8.04
CA PHE A 214 -19.62 -3.60 -8.54
C PHE A 214 -20.50 -4.35 -9.54
N SER A 215 -21.82 -4.21 -9.37
CA SER A 215 -22.78 -4.83 -10.27
C SER A 215 -22.94 -3.96 -11.51
N ILE A 216 -22.61 -4.51 -12.67
CA ILE A 216 -22.75 -3.86 -13.96
C ILE A 216 -23.99 -4.41 -14.63
N MET A 217 -24.91 -3.55 -15.05
CA MET A 217 -26.07 -3.95 -15.85
C MET A 217 -25.85 -3.57 -17.31
N CYS A 218 -26.05 -4.53 -18.22
CA CYS A 218 -26.19 -4.21 -19.64
C CYS A 218 -27.51 -3.47 -19.87
N LEU A 219 -27.47 -2.26 -20.41
CA LEU A 219 -28.66 -1.42 -20.63
C LEU A 219 -29.49 -1.89 -21.83
N VAL A 220 -28.96 -2.78 -22.67
CA VAL A 220 -29.67 -3.38 -23.81
C VAL A 220 -30.54 -4.56 -23.37
N CYS A 221 -29.95 -5.55 -22.69
CA CYS A 221 -30.63 -6.79 -22.31
C CYS A 221 -30.97 -6.91 -20.82
N ARG A 222 -30.54 -5.94 -19.99
CA ARG A 222 -30.74 -5.88 -18.53
C ARG A 222 -30.10 -7.00 -17.71
N SER A 223 -29.23 -7.80 -18.33
CA SER A 223 -28.38 -8.76 -17.62
C SER A 223 -27.44 -8.03 -16.66
N THR A 224 -27.29 -8.55 -15.45
CA THR A 224 -26.39 -8.03 -14.41
C THR A 224 -25.16 -8.91 -14.27
N PHE A 225 -24.01 -8.29 -14.06
CA PHE A 225 -22.70 -8.91 -13.99
C PHE A 225 -21.97 -8.43 -12.74
N VAL A 226 -21.15 -9.28 -12.12
CA VAL A 226 -20.30 -8.90 -10.99
C VAL A 226 -18.91 -8.57 -11.54
N GLY A 227 -18.57 -7.28 -11.53
CA GLY A 227 -17.28 -6.77 -12.02
C GLY A 227 -17.15 -6.71 -13.54
N GLN A 228 -16.07 -6.10 -14.01
CA GLN A 228 -15.83 -5.82 -15.44
C GLN A 228 -15.61 -7.06 -16.29
N LYS A 229 -15.00 -8.11 -15.74
CA LYS A 229 -14.64 -9.32 -16.50
C LYS A 229 -15.87 -10.01 -17.09
N GLU A 230 -16.93 -10.14 -16.30
CA GLU A 230 -18.20 -10.73 -16.75
C GLU A 230 -18.92 -9.83 -17.76
N ALA A 231 -18.93 -8.52 -17.53
CA ALA A 231 -19.51 -7.55 -18.47
C ALA A 231 -18.77 -7.52 -19.82
N LEU A 232 -17.44 -7.65 -19.81
CA LEU A 232 -16.62 -7.73 -21.03
C LEU A 232 -16.92 -9.02 -21.80
N SER A 233 -16.95 -10.17 -21.13
CA SER A 233 -17.31 -11.45 -21.76
C SER A 233 -18.72 -11.41 -22.37
N HIS A 234 -19.67 -10.75 -21.72
CA HIS A 234 -21.00 -10.51 -22.29
C HIS A 234 -20.98 -9.57 -23.51
N SER A 235 -20.20 -8.49 -23.46
CA SER A 235 -20.00 -7.57 -24.59
C SER A 235 -19.46 -8.31 -25.81
N GLU A 236 -18.44 -9.15 -25.62
CA GLU A 236 -17.82 -9.95 -26.69
C GLU A 236 -18.79 -10.98 -27.27
N ALA A 237 -19.58 -11.64 -26.42
CA ALA A 237 -20.52 -12.67 -26.85
C ALA A 237 -21.78 -12.10 -27.55
N THR A 238 -22.23 -10.90 -27.18
CA THR A 238 -23.52 -10.34 -27.61
C THR A 238 -23.41 -9.10 -28.49
N GLY A 239 -22.25 -8.45 -28.56
CA GLY A 239 -22.06 -7.16 -29.20
C GLY A 239 -22.68 -5.98 -28.44
N HIS A 240 -23.20 -6.20 -27.22
CA HIS A 240 -23.78 -5.14 -26.42
C HIS A 240 -22.69 -4.28 -25.77
N GLN A 241 -22.69 -2.97 -26.04
CA GLN A 241 -21.68 -2.03 -25.52
C GLN A 241 -22.24 -1.00 -24.51
N GLN A 242 -23.55 -1.01 -24.25
CA GLN A 242 -24.17 -0.08 -23.30
C GLN A 242 -24.29 -0.75 -21.93
N PHE A 243 -23.51 -0.26 -20.97
CA PHE A 243 -23.49 -0.76 -19.60
C PHE A 243 -23.67 0.40 -18.61
N GLY A 244 -24.30 0.12 -17.48
CA GLY A 244 -24.45 1.06 -16.37
C GLY A 244 -24.19 0.36 -15.03
N GLU A 245 -23.56 1.05 -14.11
CA GLU A 245 -23.38 0.54 -12.74
C GLU A 245 -24.73 0.55 -12.01
N VAL A 246 -25.06 -0.54 -11.34
CA VAL A 246 -26.24 -0.65 -10.48
C VAL A 246 -25.80 -0.93 -9.06
N LYS A 247 -26.29 -0.13 -8.12
CA LYS A 247 -26.12 -0.44 -6.69
C LYS A 247 -26.95 -1.69 -6.38
N PRO A 248 -26.40 -2.70 -5.69
CA PRO A 248 -27.21 -3.82 -5.23
C PRO A 248 -28.36 -3.27 -4.37
N SER A 249 -29.59 -3.66 -4.68
CA SER A 249 -30.74 -3.27 -3.89
C SER A 249 -30.54 -3.80 -2.48
N SER A 250 -30.45 -2.90 -1.50
CA SER A 250 -30.46 -3.23 -0.08
C SER A 250 -31.81 -3.85 0.28
N THR A 251 -31.94 -5.15 0.04
CA THR A 251 -33.10 -5.91 0.49
C THR A 251 -32.80 -6.32 1.92
N ARG A 252 -33.64 -5.80 2.83
CA ARG A 252 -33.64 -5.98 4.29
C ARG A 252 -33.44 -7.40 4.75
#